data_AF-A0A432TAS7-F1
#
_entry.id   AF-A0A432TAS7-F1
#
_cell.length_a   1.000
_cell.length_b   1.000
_cell.length_c   1.000
_cell.angle_alpha   90.00
_cell.angle_beta   90.00
_cell.angle_gamma   90.00
#
_symmetry.space_group_name_H-M   'P 1'
#
loop_
_entity.id
_entity.type
_entity.pdbx_description
1 polymer ?
#
loop_
_entity_poly.entity_id
_entity_poly.type
_entity_poly.pdbx_seq_one_letter_code
_entity_poly.pdbx_strand_id
1 'polypeptide(L)'
;KQLLKQFLLDGKKLSNLKLPKTNFVLSKIFNLFVKEAYSLKEDTYILQDSDKKDIHYEVYMKKSKKNIYYMIIDIYQDGKFTKRYQYD
;
A
#
# COMPACT_ATOMS: atom_id res chain seq x y z
N LYS A 1 -0.47 3.07 11.37
CA LYS A 1 0.78 3.18 10.56
C LYS A 1 1.72 2.00 10.80
N GLN A 2 2.08 1.67 12.05
CA GLN A 2 2.96 0.52 12.37
C GLN A 2 2.53 -0.84 11.77
N LEU A 3 1.22 -1.10 11.63
CA LEU A 3 0.70 -2.42 11.25
C LEU A 3 0.89 -2.80 9.77
N LEU A 4 0.71 -1.86 8.84
CA LEU A 4 0.97 -2.14 7.41
C LEU A 4 2.47 -2.30 7.15
N LYS A 5 3.28 -1.50 7.85
CA LYS A 5 4.74 -1.60 7.81
C LYS A 5 5.22 -2.96 8.29
N GLN A 6 4.66 -3.47 9.38
CA GLN A 6 5.04 -4.78 9.91
C GLN A 6 4.55 -5.94 9.04
N PHE A 7 3.38 -5.80 8.38
CA PHE A 7 2.92 -6.77 7.37
C PHE A 7 3.87 -6.86 6.17
N LEU A 8 4.27 -5.71 5.62
CA LEU A 8 5.20 -5.63 4.49
C LEU A 8 6.60 -6.17 4.83
N LEU A 9 6.98 -6.16 6.12
CA LEU A 9 8.27 -6.67 6.59
C LEU A 9 8.24 -8.17 6.97
N ASP A 10 7.15 -8.64 7.60
CA ASP A 10 7.11 -9.97 8.24
C ASP A 10 6.21 -11.01 7.53
N GLY A 11 5.41 -10.63 6.52
CA GLY A 11 4.56 -11.56 5.77
C GLY A 11 3.44 -12.24 6.57
N LYS A 12 3.14 -11.78 7.81
CA LYS A 12 2.12 -12.39 8.69
C LYS A 12 0.70 -11.90 8.36
N LYS A 13 -0.21 -12.86 8.09
CA LYS A 13 -1.64 -12.63 7.76
C LYS A 13 -2.34 -11.61 8.67
N LEU A 14 -2.96 -10.61 8.04
CA LEU A 14 -3.56 -9.39 8.62
C LEU A 14 -4.94 -9.58 9.31
N SER A 15 -5.35 -10.81 9.60
CA SER A 15 -6.73 -11.16 9.90
C SER A 15 -7.35 -10.50 11.16
N ASN A 16 -6.58 -9.84 12.03
CA ASN A 16 -7.01 -9.53 13.41
C ASN A 16 -6.80 -8.08 13.90
N LEU A 17 -6.67 -7.08 13.03
CA LEU A 17 -6.23 -5.74 13.46
C LEU A 17 -7.29 -4.63 13.37
N LYS A 18 -7.57 -3.97 14.50
CA LYS A 18 -8.44 -2.78 14.60
C LYS A 18 -7.73 -1.53 14.05
N LEU A 19 -8.36 -0.90 13.05
CA LEU A 19 -7.77 0.13 12.20
C LEU A 19 -8.01 1.57 12.70
N PRO A 20 -7.05 2.50 12.50
CA PRO A 20 -7.26 3.93 12.67
C PRO A 20 -8.08 4.52 11.50
N LYS A 21 -9.09 5.34 11.81
CA LYS A 21 -10.16 5.80 10.91
C LYS A 21 -9.81 6.94 9.93
N THR A 22 -8.56 7.37 9.80
CA THR A 22 -8.26 8.73 9.27
C THR A 22 -7.59 8.84 7.90
N ASN A 23 -7.22 7.75 7.21
CA ASN A 23 -6.68 7.85 5.84
C ASN A 23 -7.43 6.90 4.88
N PHE A 24 -8.33 7.47 4.08
CA PHE A 24 -9.17 6.76 3.10
C PHE A 24 -8.35 5.83 2.18
N VAL A 25 -7.18 6.28 1.72
CA VAL A 25 -6.28 5.50 0.86
C VAL A 25 -5.72 4.29 1.60
N LEU A 26 -5.24 4.44 2.84
CA LEU A 26 -4.69 3.32 3.62
C LEU A 26 -5.74 2.23 3.88
N SER A 27 -6.95 2.62 4.23
CA SER A 27 -8.05 1.66 4.41
C SER A 27 -8.36 0.92 3.10
N LYS A 28 -8.30 1.61 1.96
CA LYS A 28 -8.53 0.99 0.64
C LYS A 28 -7.44 -0.01 0.28
N ILE A 29 -6.18 0.40 0.41
CA ILE A 29 -5.01 -0.48 0.20
C ILE A 29 -5.10 -1.71 1.11
N PHE A 30 -5.38 -1.52 2.40
CA PHE A 30 -5.52 -2.63 3.35
C PHE A 30 -6.62 -3.62 2.93
N ASN A 31 -7.79 -3.12 2.54
CA ASN A 31 -8.88 -3.97 2.07
C ASN A 31 -8.48 -4.79 0.83
N LEU A 32 -7.71 -4.21 -0.09
CA LEU A 32 -7.20 -4.92 -1.27
C LEU A 32 -6.17 -5.99 -0.88
N PHE A 33 -5.30 -5.71 0.08
CA PHE A 33 -4.36 -6.70 0.63
C PHE A 33 -5.08 -7.86 1.33
N VAL A 34 -6.09 -7.58 2.16
CA VAL A 34 -6.88 -8.63 2.84
C VAL A 34 -7.61 -9.54 1.86
N LYS A 35 -8.04 -8.98 0.73
CA LYS A 35 -8.68 -9.74 -0.36
C LYS A 35 -7.68 -10.46 -1.28
N GLU A 36 -6.38 -10.36 -1.00
CA GLU A 36 -5.30 -10.86 -1.87
C GLU A 36 -5.39 -10.32 -3.31
N ALA A 37 -6.01 -9.14 -3.48
CA ALA A 37 -6.25 -8.49 -4.76
C ALA A 37 -5.05 -7.63 -5.17
N TYR A 38 -3.87 -8.25 -5.25
CA TYR A 38 -2.62 -7.60 -5.62
C TYR A 38 -1.72 -8.52 -6.45
N SER A 39 -0.82 -7.92 -7.22
CA SER A 39 0.28 -8.61 -7.90
C SER A 39 1.61 -8.06 -7.39
N LEU A 40 2.54 -8.94 -7.01
CA LEU A 40 3.87 -8.54 -6.58
C LEU A 40 4.83 -8.57 -7.77
N LYS A 41 5.50 -7.44 -8.04
CA LYS A 41 6.53 -7.30 -9.08
C LYS A 41 7.68 -6.49 -8.52
N GLU A 42 8.89 -7.05 -8.51
CA GLU A 42 10.13 -6.35 -8.11
C GLU A 42 9.97 -5.57 -6.79
N ASP A 43 9.50 -6.25 -5.74
CA ASP A 43 9.23 -5.69 -4.40
C ASP A 43 8.17 -4.58 -4.33
N THR A 44 7.39 -4.43 -5.41
CA THR A 44 6.27 -3.51 -5.52
C THR A 44 4.96 -4.28 -5.62
N TYR A 45 4.04 -3.98 -4.71
CA TYR A 45 2.69 -4.51 -4.74
C TYR A 45 1.84 -3.60 -5.63
N ILE A 46 1.33 -4.15 -6.73
CA ILE A 46 0.46 -3.48 -7.67
C ILE A 46 -0.97 -3.91 -7.34
N LEU A 47 -1.83 -2.96 -7.00
CA LEU A 47 -3.23 -3.21 -6.64
C LEU A 47 -4.15 -2.42 -7.56
N GLN A 48 -5.17 -3.07 -8.09
CA GLN A 48 -6.21 -2.42 -8.87
C GLN A 48 -7.34 -1.95 -7.96
N ASP A 49 -7.81 -0.72 -8.14
CA ASP A 49 -9.00 -0.24 -7.44
C ASP A 49 -10.23 -1.07 -7.87
N SER A 50 -10.95 -1.62 -6.89
CA SER A 50 -12.12 -2.46 -7.14
C SER A 50 -13.29 -1.71 -7.78
N ASP A 51 -13.39 -0.40 -7.55
CA ASP A 51 -14.50 0.44 -8.05
C ASP A 51 -14.12 1.14 -9.36
N LYS A 52 -12.83 1.35 -9.60
CA LYS A 52 -12.29 2.18 -10.69
C LYS A 52 -11.16 1.47 -11.44
N LYS A 53 -11.50 0.86 -12.58
CA LYS A 53 -10.52 0.10 -13.41
C LYS A 53 -9.41 0.95 -14.01
N ASP A 54 -9.57 2.27 -14.05
CA ASP A 54 -8.56 3.23 -14.47
C ASP A 54 -7.53 3.53 -13.38
N ILE A 55 -7.85 3.26 -12.10
CA ILE A 55 -7.00 3.57 -10.96
C ILE A 55 -6.27 2.33 -10.45
N HIS A 56 -4.95 2.39 -10.43
CA HIS A 56 -4.13 1.42 -9.73
C HIS A 56 -3.19 2.07 -8.74
N TYR A 57 -2.72 1.24 -7.82
CA TYR A 57 -1.86 1.62 -6.72
C TYR A 57 -0.57 0.81 -6.80
N GLU A 58 0.55 1.48 -6.59
CA GLU A 58 1.83 0.82 -6.35
C GLU A 58 2.25 1.06 -4.90
N VAL A 59 2.50 -0.03 -4.18
CA VAL A 59 2.87 0.02 -2.76
C VAL A 59 4.22 -0.64 -2.58
N TYR A 60 5.20 0.11 -2.09
CA TYR A 60 6.57 -0.37 -1.94
C TYR A 60 7.27 0.29 -0.75
N MET A 61 8.38 -0.32 -0.32
CA MET A 61 9.22 0.20 0.75
C MET A 61 10.41 0.95 0.17
N LYS A 62 10.63 2.18 0.62
CA LYS A 62 11.79 3.00 0.23
C LYS A 62 12.67 3.29 1.43
N LYS A 63 13.95 2.95 1.32
CA LYS A 63 14.96 3.27 2.34
C LYS A 63 15.46 4.70 2.17
N SER A 64 15.51 5.45 3.26
CA SER A 64 16.06 6.80 3.30
C SER A 64 17.56 6.82 3.52
N LYS A 65 18.20 7.97 3.25
CA LYS A 65 19.63 8.21 3.54
C LYS A 65 19.98 8.02 5.02
N LYS A 66 19.01 8.11 5.92
CA LYS A 66 19.18 7.92 7.37
C LYS A 66 18.80 6.49 7.84
N ASN A 67 18.79 5.50 6.93
CA ASN A 67 18.36 4.12 7.21
C ASN A 67 16.90 3.97 7.71
N ILE A 68 16.04 4.96 7.46
CA ILE A 68 14.61 4.87 7.80
C ILE A 68 13.86 4.28 6.61
N TYR A 69 13.07 3.23 6.84
CA TYR A 69 12.18 2.66 5.83
C TYR A 69 10.84 3.38 5.83
N TYR A 70 10.49 3.95 4.68
CA TYR A 70 9.19 4.55 4.41
C TYR A 70 8.36 3.61 3.55
N MET A 71 7.07 3.52 3.86
CA MET A 71 6.10 2.92 2.97
C MET A 71 5.58 4.00 2.02
N ILE A 72 5.67 3.71 0.72
CA ILE A 72 5.19 4.57 -0.34
C ILE A 72 3.95 3.95 -0.95
N ILE A 73 2.95 4.79 -1.20
CA ILE A 73 1.76 4.44 -1.98
C ILE A 73 1.67 5.46 -3.11
N ASP A 74 1.90 5.01 -4.33
CA ASP A 74 1.71 5.78 -5.54
C ASP A 74 0.36 5.44 -6.17
N ILE A 75 -0.38 6.48 -6.55
CA ILE A 75 -1.67 6.37 -7.21
C ILE A 75 -1.47 6.75 -8.67
N TYR A 76 -1.94 5.88 -9.55
CA TYR A 76 -1.95 6.10 -10.99
C TYR A 76 -3.39 6.07 -11.49
N GLN A 77 -3.67 6.93 -12.47
CA GLN A 77 -4.93 6.95 -13.20
C GLN A 77 -4.62 6.91 -14.70
N ASP A 78 -5.21 5.95 -15.42
CA ASP A 78 -4.92 5.69 -16.84
C ASP A 78 -3.41 5.53 -17.13
N GLY A 79 -2.69 4.86 -16.21
CA GLY A 79 -1.24 4.68 -16.30
C GLY A 79 -0.40 5.90 -15.93
N LYS A 80 -1.02 7.05 -15.62
CA LYS A 80 -0.32 8.29 -15.26
C LYS A 80 -0.23 8.47 -13.75
N PHE A 81 0.98 8.74 -13.26
CA PHE A 81 1.19 9.08 -11.86
C PHE A 81 0.34 10.30 -11.49
N THR A 82 -0.41 10.16 -10.40
CA THR A 82 -1.32 11.20 -9.91
C THR A 82 -0.85 11.74 -8.57
N LYS A 83 -0.58 10.85 -7.61
CA LYS A 83 -0.26 11.26 -6.25
C LYS A 83 0.57 10.22 -5.51
N ARG A 84 1.47 10.70 -4.65
CA ARG A 84 2.27 9.89 -3.73
C ARG A 84 1.87 10.16 -2.30
N TYR A 85 1.67 9.10 -1.54
CA TYR A 85 1.62 9.13 -0.09
C TYR A 85 2.87 8.47 0.48
N GLN A 86 3.51 9.13 1.43
CA GLN A 86 4.66 8.60 2.15
C GLN A 86 4.31 8.45 3.62
N TYR A 87 4.58 7.27 4.15
CA TYR A 87 4.37 6.92 5.55
C TYR A 87 5.66 6.44 6.18
N ASP A 88 5.94 6.95 7.38
CA ASP A 88 7.04 6.62 8.27
C ASP A 88 6.76 5.42 9.17
#